data_AF-M5S3W3-F1
#
_entry.id   AF-M5S3W3-F1
#
_cell.length_a   1.000
_cell.length_b   1.000
_cell.length_c   1.000
_cell.angle_alpha   90.00
_cell.angle_beta   90.00
_cell.angle_gamma   90.00
#
_symmetry.space_group_name_H-M   'P 1'
#
loop_
_entity.id
_entity.type
_entity.pdbx_description
1 polymer ?
#
loop_
_entity_poly.entity_id
_entity_poly.type
_entity_poly.pdbx_seq_one_letter_code
_entity_poly.pdbx_strand_id
1 'polypeptide(L)'
;MYLNDGATVGVLFKVKNAFLFRTSLQNDRATRASSDDAIELGDTTIAGKTVSLLQSADNRVRSFMVEDGEYILVTNSETMAKRFLEVGESGQSLAATSEFRLARRLMPIERDDSLFAYFSPQMLQGLVSPEYLIELRRRIGAKSDVTLVQLAKLAAAAEGAPTASIDQLIQRGYLPNNFSQRSDASGIVELGDSVIDTLRGARGTFLPIADIELQNVTAEEALWYSRIAASYTSRFPHMDPIMVGVQRQTVFAGDNQNATVERLAIHAEIAPWSPAQYGKYAQQLGPPTRVAMQFAPDDIVAVQAHVASEQLGPPTHLFAAIKDSVPPNPDDFDGLIQTYRALKQLPGYIGAWPLPGAIDRLPLGLGRGTPVGPGMTRLIGGIYRYTGGGFSVLSFYPDLLTASLPFLASIEVEDTAQLRGRIGNLRGSQLESWVTNQLYQRSATSSLAGADFLGMLSRQLRVPPADAIAATQDIFATELQCTLGGEYQFLPQSDQWQSTAWHGTRPPVTSPLDYAHPIMQWFRGGQFTLTQYDDRLVVDAIVDAARK
;
A
#
# COMPACT_ATOMS: atom_id res chain seq x y z
N MET A 1 9.40 -10.12 6.19
CA MET A 1 9.18 -9.05 5.20
C MET A 1 8.68 -9.73 3.94
N TYR A 2 7.53 -9.33 3.39
CA TYR A 2 7.04 -9.91 2.13
C TYR A 2 7.56 -9.03 1.00
N LEU A 3 8.57 -9.51 0.27
CA LEU A 3 9.18 -8.82 -0.85
C LEU A 3 8.89 -9.65 -2.09
N ASN A 4 8.08 -9.13 -3.00
CA ASN A 4 7.85 -9.79 -4.28
C ASN A 4 8.98 -9.43 -5.25
N ASP A 5 9.62 -10.45 -5.81
CA ASP A 5 10.47 -10.38 -7.01
C ASP A 5 11.74 -9.53 -6.90
N GLY A 6 12.62 -9.90 -5.97
CA GLY A 6 14.00 -9.41 -5.99
C GLY A 6 14.14 -7.94 -5.65
N ALA A 7 13.54 -7.48 -4.54
CA ALA A 7 13.79 -6.12 -4.07
C ALA A 7 15.27 -5.98 -3.65
N THR A 8 15.91 -4.87 -4.01
CA THR A 8 17.26 -4.52 -3.52
C THR A 8 17.18 -4.12 -2.04
N VAL A 9 17.61 -5.01 -1.13
CA VAL A 9 17.48 -4.80 0.32
C VAL A 9 18.79 -5.13 1.03
N GLY A 10 19.12 -4.35 2.05
CA GLY A 10 20.22 -4.64 2.96
C GLY A 10 19.94 -4.13 4.36
N VAL A 11 20.55 -4.81 5.33
CA VAL A 11 20.49 -4.44 6.74
C VAL A 11 21.91 -4.13 7.20
N LEU A 12 22.11 -2.89 7.62
CA LEU A 12 23.37 -2.39 8.14
C LEU A 12 23.35 -2.43 9.67
N PHE A 13 24.35 -3.08 10.25
CA PHE A 13 24.55 -3.16 11.69
C PHE A 13 25.78 -2.36 12.08
N LYS A 14 25.63 -1.50 13.09
CA LYS A 14 26.76 -0.99 13.87
C LYS A 14 26.93 -1.87 15.10
N VAL A 15 28.04 -2.59 15.21
CA VAL A 15 28.21 -3.64 16.23
C VAL A 15 29.25 -3.25 17.27
N LYS A 16 28.93 -3.48 18.56
CA LYS A 16 29.88 -3.27 19.67
C LYS A 16 30.96 -4.36 19.72
N ASN A 17 30.59 -5.59 19.39
CA ASN A 17 31.50 -6.74 19.34
C ASN A 17 31.33 -7.45 17.99
N ALA A 18 32.15 -7.05 17.01
CA ALA A 18 32.07 -7.57 15.65
C ALA A 18 32.36 -9.08 15.58
N PHE A 19 33.27 -9.58 16.42
CA PHE A 19 33.63 -11.00 16.44
C PHE A 19 32.44 -11.90 16.80
N LEU A 20 31.75 -11.63 17.91
CA LEU A 20 30.61 -12.46 18.33
C LEU A 20 29.46 -12.39 17.33
N PHE A 21 29.17 -11.19 16.81
CA PHE A 21 28.10 -11.00 15.84
C PHE A 21 28.39 -11.71 14.51
N ARG A 22 29.63 -11.58 14.00
CA ARG A 22 30.09 -12.30 12.80
C ARG A 22 29.97 -13.80 12.97
N THR A 23 30.48 -14.35 14.07
CA THR A 23 30.42 -15.81 14.33
C THR A 23 28.97 -16.29 14.38
N SER A 24 28.06 -15.53 14.99
CA SER A 24 26.62 -15.86 14.99
C SER A 24 26.05 -15.90 13.57
N LEU A 25 26.27 -14.85 12.77
CA LEU A 25 25.77 -14.81 11.40
C LEU A 25 26.38 -15.89 10.51
N GLN A 26 27.67 -16.19 10.66
CA GLN A 26 28.34 -17.25 9.93
C GLN A 26 27.80 -18.63 10.28
N ASN A 27 27.48 -18.88 11.56
CA ASN A 27 26.85 -20.13 11.98
C ASN A 27 25.46 -20.31 11.35
N ASP A 28 24.64 -19.25 11.34
CA ASP A 28 23.31 -19.29 10.70
C ASP A 28 23.43 -19.56 9.18
N ARG A 29 24.39 -18.91 8.52
CA ARG A 29 24.66 -19.08 7.08
C ARG A 29 25.20 -20.48 6.75
N ALA A 30 26.12 -21.00 7.55
CA ALA A 30 26.67 -22.35 7.39
C ALA A 30 25.59 -23.41 7.60
N THR A 31 24.72 -23.22 8.61
CA THR A 31 23.56 -24.08 8.84
C THR A 31 22.63 -24.07 7.63
N ARG A 32 22.37 -22.89 7.07
CA ARG A 32 21.54 -22.75 5.87
C ARG A 32 22.16 -23.44 4.66
N ALA A 33 23.46 -23.28 4.42
CA ALA A 33 24.17 -23.97 3.34
C ALA A 33 24.12 -25.50 3.50
N SER A 34 24.31 -26.01 4.72
CA SER A 34 24.24 -27.45 4.99
C SER A 34 22.83 -28.05 4.91
N SER A 35 21.78 -27.22 4.84
CA SER A 35 20.39 -27.69 4.80
C SER A 35 19.91 -28.10 3.41
N ASP A 36 20.65 -27.72 2.36
CA ASP A 36 20.26 -27.89 0.97
C ASP A 36 21.50 -27.84 0.06
N ASP A 37 21.78 -28.93 -0.63
CA ASP A 37 22.96 -29.07 -1.51
C ASP A 37 22.97 -28.06 -2.68
N ALA A 38 21.82 -27.44 -3.00
CA ALA A 38 21.74 -26.38 -4.01
C ALA A 38 22.21 -25.00 -3.49
N ILE A 39 22.54 -24.87 -2.20
CA ILE A 39 22.99 -23.63 -1.58
C ILE A 39 24.49 -23.70 -1.31
N GLU A 40 25.24 -22.79 -1.91
CA GLU A 40 26.68 -22.67 -1.74
C GLU A 40 27.03 -21.49 -0.85
N LEU A 41 27.92 -21.73 0.12
CA LEU A 41 28.56 -20.69 0.91
C LEU A 41 30.04 -20.60 0.50
N GLY A 42 30.47 -19.42 0.09
CA GLY A 42 31.86 -19.17 -0.28
C GLY A 42 32.24 -17.70 -0.12
N ASP A 43 33.42 -17.38 -0.62
CA ASP A 43 33.94 -16.02 -0.66
C ASP A 43 33.99 -15.53 -2.11
N THR A 44 33.62 -14.27 -2.31
CA THR A 44 33.76 -13.56 -3.58
C THR A 44 34.55 -12.28 -3.37
N THR A 45 35.07 -11.68 -4.44
CA THR A 45 35.79 -10.40 -4.37
C THR A 45 34.91 -9.30 -4.94
N ILE A 46 34.59 -8.30 -4.12
CA ILE A 46 33.83 -7.11 -4.54
C ILE A 46 34.65 -5.89 -4.15
N ALA A 47 34.89 -4.99 -5.12
CA ALA A 47 35.70 -3.79 -4.94
C ALA A 47 37.07 -4.08 -4.28
N GLY A 48 37.70 -5.21 -4.62
CA GLY A 48 39.00 -5.61 -4.07
C GLY A 48 38.99 -6.13 -2.63
N LYS A 49 37.82 -6.26 -1.98
CA LYS A 49 37.68 -6.85 -0.65
C LYS A 49 36.99 -8.22 -0.73
N THR A 50 37.39 -9.13 0.16
CA THR A 50 36.74 -10.44 0.33
C THR A 50 35.38 -10.26 0.98
N VAL A 51 34.34 -10.81 0.35
CA VAL A 51 32.94 -10.75 0.79
C VAL A 51 32.40 -12.17 0.86
N SER A 52 31.74 -12.53 1.96
CA SER A 52 31.07 -13.83 2.07
C SER A 52 29.78 -13.81 1.26
N LEU A 53 29.60 -14.80 0.39
CA LEU A 53 28.43 -15.00 -0.45
C LEU A 53 27.76 -16.34 -0.14
N LEU A 54 26.48 -16.29 0.18
CA LEU A 54 25.60 -17.44 0.31
C LEU A 54 24.61 -17.36 -0.85
N GLN A 55 24.62 -18.33 -1.76
CA GLN A 55 23.80 -18.26 -2.97
C GLN A 55 23.26 -19.63 -3.42
N SER A 56 22.16 -19.60 -4.16
CA SER A 56 21.68 -20.71 -4.99
C SER A 56 21.61 -20.26 -6.45
N ALA A 57 21.68 -21.21 -7.40
CA ALA A 57 21.70 -20.90 -8.84
C ALA A 57 20.45 -20.16 -9.34
N ASP A 58 19.31 -20.37 -8.68
CA ASP A 58 18.00 -19.76 -8.98
C ASP A 58 17.75 -18.44 -8.21
N ASN A 59 18.73 -17.98 -7.42
CA ASN A 59 18.67 -16.83 -6.51
C ASN A 59 17.62 -16.92 -5.39
N ARG A 60 17.05 -18.10 -5.10
CA ARG A 60 16.19 -18.33 -3.93
C ARG A 60 16.89 -17.97 -2.63
N VAL A 61 18.18 -18.25 -2.57
CA VAL A 61 19.07 -17.69 -1.57
C VAL A 61 20.11 -16.86 -2.31
N ARG A 62 20.24 -15.59 -1.91
CA ARG A 62 21.31 -14.69 -2.35
C ARG A 62 21.59 -13.70 -1.24
N SER A 63 22.74 -13.83 -0.61
CA SER A 63 23.11 -13.00 0.54
C SER A 63 24.61 -12.76 0.61
N PHE A 64 24.97 -11.51 0.39
CA PHE A 64 26.29 -10.94 0.63
C PHE A 64 26.40 -10.47 2.07
N MET A 65 27.49 -10.83 2.73
CA MET A 65 27.87 -10.31 4.04
C MET A 65 29.21 -9.59 3.89
N VAL A 66 29.18 -8.27 4.05
CA VAL A 66 30.32 -7.37 3.89
C VAL A 66 30.61 -6.69 5.20
N GLU A 67 31.90 -6.56 5.53
CA GLU A 67 32.34 -5.89 6.75
C GLU A 67 33.29 -4.75 6.43
N ASP A 68 33.11 -3.62 7.13
CA ASP A 68 34.02 -2.48 7.05
C ASP A 68 34.10 -1.81 8.43
N GLY A 69 35.20 -2.04 9.14
CA GLY A 69 35.40 -1.55 10.52
C GLY A 69 34.38 -2.11 11.52
N GLU A 70 33.61 -1.22 12.15
CA GLU A 70 32.56 -1.56 13.14
C GLU A 70 31.18 -1.82 12.49
N TYR A 71 31.12 -1.84 11.16
CA TYR A 71 29.89 -1.97 10.40
C TYR A 71 29.86 -3.29 9.63
N ILE A 72 28.70 -3.95 9.68
CA ILE A 72 28.43 -5.20 8.96
C ILE A 72 27.16 -4.98 8.14
N LEU A 73 27.25 -5.15 6.82
CA LEU A 73 26.12 -5.12 5.90
C LEU A 73 25.77 -6.55 5.47
N VAL A 74 24.51 -6.92 5.65
CA VAL A 74 23.93 -8.13 5.03
C VAL A 74 22.94 -7.69 3.97
N THR A 75 23.15 -8.05 2.71
CA THR A 75 22.32 -7.62 1.58
C THR A 75 22.13 -8.73 0.56
N ASN A 76 21.04 -8.68 -0.21
CA ASN A 76 20.85 -9.57 -1.36
C ASN A 76 21.40 -8.99 -2.69
N SER A 77 21.96 -7.78 -2.66
CA SER A 77 22.41 -7.05 -3.85
C SER A 77 23.92 -6.85 -3.85
N GLU A 78 24.55 -7.28 -4.94
CA GLU A 78 25.98 -7.06 -5.16
C GLU A 78 26.29 -5.57 -5.33
N THR A 79 25.41 -4.83 -6.04
CA THR A 79 25.55 -3.39 -6.19
C THR A 79 25.50 -2.67 -4.84
N MET A 80 24.62 -3.10 -3.92
CA MET A 80 24.57 -2.51 -2.57
C MET A 80 25.84 -2.84 -1.76
N ALA A 81 26.33 -4.09 -1.85
CA ALA A 81 27.60 -4.50 -1.24
C ALA A 81 28.77 -3.62 -1.75
N LYS A 82 28.85 -3.39 -3.06
CA LYS A 82 29.83 -2.51 -3.68
C LYS A 82 29.70 -1.06 -3.18
N ARG A 83 28.49 -0.49 -3.19
CA ARG A 83 28.24 0.88 -2.70
C ARG A 83 28.62 1.06 -1.24
N PHE A 84 28.39 0.06 -0.40
CA PHE A 84 28.79 0.09 1.01
C PHE A 84 30.31 0.24 1.18
N LEU A 85 31.09 -0.53 0.41
CA LEU A 85 32.55 -0.43 0.42
C LEU A 85 33.06 0.91 -0.14
N GLU A 86 32.45 1.40 -1.23
CA GLU A 86 32.78 2.71 -1.82
C GLU A 86 32.53 3.87 -0.85
N VAL A 87 31.46 3.80 -0.04
CA VAL A 87 31.16 4.81 0.99
C VAL A 87 32.21 4.78 2.11
N GLY A 88 32.65 3.58 2.53
CA GLY A 88 33.71 3.42 3.51
C GLY A 88 35.04 4.05 3.07
N GLU A 89 35.39 3.89 1.78
CA GLU A 89 36.62 4.46 1.20
C GLU A 89 36.53 5.97 0.95
N SER A 90 35.40 6.43 0.39
CA SER A 90 35.23 7.85 0.04
C SER A 90 34.97 8.75 1.25
N GLY A 91 34.48 8.20 2.36
CA GLY A 91 34.07 8.95 3.54
C GLY A 91 32.88 9.87 3.31
N GLN A 92 32.18 9.74 2.18
CA GLN A 92 30.98 10.52 1.88
C GLN A 92 29.89 10.19 2.89
N SER A 93 29.30 11.22 3.48
CA SER A 93 28.31 11.05 4.54
C SER A 93 26.98 11.66 4.14
N LEU A 94 25.90 10.89 4.35
CA LEU A 94 24.55 11.41 4.25
C LEU A 94 24.34 12.62 5.16
N ALA A 95 24.98 12.64 6.34
CA ALA A 95 24.92 13.75 7.29
C ALA A 95 25.59 15.05 6.80
N ALA A 96 26.38 14.97 5.73
CA ALA A 96 26.96 16.15 5.08
C ALA A 96 26.00 16.85 4.11
N THR A 97 24.96 16.15 3.64
CA THR A 97 24.00 16.68 2.66
C THR A 97 23.09 17.75 3.28
N SER A 98 22.72 18.76 2.50
CA SER A 98 21.81 19.84 2.92
C SER A 98 20.44 19.30 3.29
N GLU A 99 19.95 18.32 2.53
CA GLU A 99 18.62 17.75 2.63
C GLU A 99 18.50 16.91 3.91
N PHE A 100 19.51 16.11 4.23
CA PHE A 100 19.49 15.34 5.47
C PHE A 100 19.70 16.22 6.71
N ARG A 101 20.51 17.29 6.61
CA ARG A 101 20.62 18.27 7.70
C ARG A 101 19.31 19.01 7.93
N LEU A 102 18.59 19.36 6.86
CA LEU A 102 17.24 19.89 6.96
C LEU A 102 16.33 18.85 7.65
N ALA A 103 16.34 17.59 7.20
CA ALA A 103 15.56 16.53 7.80
C ALA A 103 15.81 16.35 9.30
N ARG A 104 17.07 16.42 9.75
CA ARG A 104 17.42 16.34 11.18
C ARG A 104 17.08 17.59 11.98
N ARG A 105 16.95 18.76 11.35
CA ARG A 105 16.42 19.97 12.01
C ARG A 105 14.91 19.89 12.18
N LEU A 106 14.21 19.33 11.19
CA LEU A 106 12.76 19.17 11.18
C LEU A 106 12.30 18.02 12.09
N MET A 107 13.07 16.93 12.11
CA MET A 107 12.86 15.78 12.98
C MET A 107 14.05 15.61 13.95
N PRO A 108 14.13 16.42 15.03
CA PRO A 108 15.22 16.36 16.02
C PRO A 108 15.30 15.01 16.78
N ILE A 109 16.45 14.70 17.42
CA ILE A 109 16.63 13.41 18.14
C ILE A 109 15.78 13.43 19.41
N GLU A 110 15.57 14.61 19.97
CA GLU A 110 14.79 14.92 21.15
C GLU A 110 13.32 14.51 21.02
N ARG A 111 12.83 14.27 19.79
CA ARG A 111 11.52 13.66 19.55
C ARG A 111 11.44 12.22 20.04
N ASP A 112 12.57 11.52 20.22
CA ASP A 112 12.62 10.13 20.69
C ASP A 112 11.71 9.19 19.85
N ASP A 113 11.70 9.40 18.53
CA ASP A 113 10.95 8.56 17.59
C ASP A 113 11.54 7.13 17.62
N SER A 114 10.69 6.13 17.80
CA SER A 114 11.09 4.70 17.80
C SER A 114 11.55 4.23 16.41
N LEU A 115 11.03 4.86 15.36
CA LEU A 115 11.46 4.67 13.97
C LEU A 115 11.65 6.04 13.32
N PHE A 116 12.77 6.24 12.64
CA PHE A 116 13.00 7.36 11.73
C PHE A 116 13.29 6.82 10.33
N ALA A 117 12.40 7.07 9.39
CA ALA A 117 12.56 6.74 7.98
C ALA A 117 12.84 8.02 7.17
N TYR A 118 13.89 7.97 6.35
CA TYR A 118 14.28 9.06 5.48
C TYR A 118 14.38 8.56 4.04
N PHE A 119 13.64 9.18 3.15
CA PHE A 119 13.65 8.91 1.72
C PHE A 119 14.32 10.08 1.02
N SER A 120 15.57 9.88 0.58
CA SER A 120 16.36 10.95 -0.04
C SER A 120 15.87 11.29 -1.45
N PRO A 121 16.12 12.50 -1.95
CA PRO A 121 15.80 12.87 -3.33
C PRO A 121 16.44 11.92 -4.34
N GLN A 122 17.69 11.51 -4.09
CA GLN A 122 18.44 10.61 -4.97
C GLN A 122 17.79 9.21 -5.00
N MET A 123 17.26 8.73 -3.88
CA MET A 123 16.53 7.46 -3.84
C MET A 123 15.23 7.57 -4.67
N LEU A 124 14.45 8.63 -4.47
CA LEU A 124 13.20 8.87 -5.19
C LEU A 124 13.42 9.06 -6.70
N GLN A 125 14.47 9.79 -7.08
CA GLN A 125 14.91 9.92 -8.47
C GLN A 125 15.32 8.56 -9.06
N GLY A 126 16.03 7.73 -8.29
CA GLY A 126 16.39 6.37 -8.70
C GLY A 126 15.18 5.51 -9.06
N LEU A 127 14.06 5.63 -8.34
CA LEU A 127 12.83 4.88 -8.62
C LEU A 127 12.14 5.26 -9.94
N VAL A 128 12.43 6.45 -10.48
CA VAL A 128 11.91 6.94 -11.78
C VAL A 128 13.00 7.05 -12.85
N SER A 129 14.19 6.55 -12.56
CA SER A 129 15.31 6.50 -13.51
C SER A 129 14.98 5.59 -14.71
N PRO A 130 15.57 5.85 -15.89
CA PRO A 130 15.36 5.00 -17.05
C PRO A 130 15.79 3.55 -16.79
N GLU A 131 16.91 3.35 -16.10
CA GLU A 131 17.44 2.03 -15.78
C GLU A 131 16.44 1.24 -14.95
N TYR A 132 15.89 1.85 -13.89
CA TYR A 132 14.94 1.19 -13.00
C TYR A 132 13.61 0.89 -13.69
N LEU A 133 13.02 1.86 -14.38
CA LEU A 133 11.68 1.70 -14.98
C LEU A 133 11.69 0.77 -16.19
N ILE A 134 12.74 0.80 -17.02
CA ILE A 134 12.86 -0.11 -18.17
C ILE A 134 13.08 -1.54 -17.67
N GLU A 135 13.97 -1.75 -16.70
CA GLU A 135 14.19 -3.09 -16.15
C GLU A 135 12.96 -3.62 -15.41
N LEU A 136 12.22 -2.76 -14.69
CA LEU A 136 10.94 -3.13 -14.08
C LEU A 136 9.93 -3.58 -15.14
N ARG A 137 9.86 -2.91 -16.29
CA ARG A 137 9.00 -3.32 -17.41
C ARG A 137 9.43 -4.67 -17.98
N ARG A 138 10.72 -4.88 -18.22
CA ARG A 138 11.26 -6.16 -18.72
C ARG A 138 10.98 -7.31 -17.74
N ARG A 139 11.06 -7.07 -16.43
CA ARG A 139 10.68 -8.04 -15.39
C ARG A 139 9.23 -8.46 -15.45
N ILE A 140 8.31 -7.53 -15.67
CA ILE A 140 6.89 -7.85 -15.82
C ILE A 140 6.73 -8.80 -17.02
N GLY A 141 7.36 -8.48 -18.15
CA GLY A 141 7.41 -9.37 -19.32
C GLY A 141 8.00 -10.75 -19.01
N ALA A 142 9.10 -10.79 -18.27
CA ALA A 142 9.74 -12.04 -17.87
C ALA A 142 8.85 -12.94 -17.01
N LYS A 143 8.13 -12.36 -16.03
CA LYS A 143 7.16 -13.10 -15.23
C LYS A 143 6.02 -13.64 -16.08
N SER A 144 5.52 -12.83 -17.00
CA SER A 144 4.47 -13.26 -17.94
C SER A 144 4.94 -14.44 -18.79
N ASP A 145 6.15 -14.39 -19.34
CA ASP A 145 6.69 -15.49 -20.16
C ASP A 145 6.87 -16.78 -19.34
N VAL A 146 7.43 -16.71 -18.13
CA VAL A 146 7.52 -17.88 -17.22
C VAL A 146 6.14 -18.47 -16.94
N THR A 147 5.14 -17.61 -16.68
CA THR A 147 3.74 -18.02 -16.47
C THR A 147 3.20 -18.74 -17.71
N LEU A 148 3.45 -18.19 -18.90
CA LEU A 148 2.96 -18.74 -20.16
C LEU A 148 3.55 -20.12 -20.44
N VAL A 149 4.83 -20.35 -20.16
CA VAL A 149 5.42 -21.69 -20.28
C VAL A 149 4.70 -22.69 -19.39
N GLN A 150 4.47 -22.34 -18.11
CA GLN A 150 3.78 -23.24 -17.18
C GLN A 150 2.35 -23.55 -17.64
N LEU A 151 1.59 -22.53 -18.03
CA LEU A 151 0.22 -22.72 -18.56
C LEU A 151 0.21 -23.53 -19.86
N ALA A 152 1.19 -23.31 -20.76
CA ALA A 152 1.32 -24.03 -22.01
C ALA A 152 1.65 -25.52 -21.78
N LYS A 153 2.51 -25.84 -20.80
CA LYS A 153 2.77 -27.23 -20.37
C LYS A 153 1.51 -27.91 -19.87
N LEU A 154 0.74 -27.23 -19.01
CA LEU A 154 -0.51 -27.76 -18.48
C LEU A 154 -1.55 -27.97 -19.61
N ALA A 155 -1.67 -27.03 -20.55
CA ALA A 155 -2.56 -27.18 -21.71
C ALA A 155 -2.16 -28.34 -22.62
N ALA A 156 -0.87 -28.48 -22.93
CA ALA A 156 -0.36 -29.59 -23.73
C ALA A 156 -0.60 -30.95 -23.06
N ALA A 157 -0.39 -31.03 -21.74
CA ALA A 157 -0.72 -32.22 -20.97
C ALA A 157 -2.23 -32.54 -20.98
N ALA A 158 -3.09 -31.52 -20.84
CA ALA A 158 -4.54 -31.66 -20.87
C ALA A 158 -5.05 -32.23 -22.21
N GLU A 159 -4.40 -31.87 -23.31
CA GLU A 159 -4.73 -32.34 -24.66
C GLU A 159 -4.15 -33.73 -24.98
N GLY A 160 -3.49 -34.39 -24.02
CA GLY A 160 -2.90 -35.72 -24.17
C GLY A 160 -1.57 -35.71 -24.90
N ALA A 161 -0.94 -34.54 -25.02
CA ALA A 161 0.32 -34.33 -25.71
C ALA A 161 1.35 -33.67 -24.77
N PRO A 162 1.65 -34.26 -23.58
CA PRO A 162 2.58 -33.67 -22.63
C PRO A 162 3.93 -33.39 -23.33
N THR A 163 4.37 -32.15 -23.24
CA THR A 163 5.63 -31.67 -23.82
C THR A 163 6.59 -31.35 -22.69
N ALA A 164 7.81 -31.87 -22.81
CA ALA A 164 8.84 -31.60 -21.82
C ALA A 164 9.55 -30.26 -22.06
N SER A 165 9.57 -29.76 -23.31
CA SER A 165 10.39 -28.61 -23.68
C SER A 165 9.65 -27.43 -24.32
N ILE A 166 10.21 -26.23 -24.14
CA ILE A 166 9.76 -24.99 -24.78
C ILE A 166 9.72 -25.12 -26.31
N ASP A 167 10.73 -25.73 -26.94
CA ASP A 167 10.77 -25.93 -28.39
C ASP A 167 9.59 -26.77 -28.89
N GLN A 168 9.20 -27.80 -28.15
CA GLN A 168 8.04 -28.63 -28.48
C GLN A 168 6.73 -27.85 -28.33
N LEU A 169 6.63 -26.99 -27.31
CA LEU A 169 5.48 -26.11 -27.12
C LEU A 169 5.33 -25.13 -28.29
N ILE A 170 6.43 -24.59 -28.82
CA ILE A 170 6.43 -23.73 -30.00
C ILE A 170 6.01 -24.53 -31.25
N GLN A 171 6.65 -25.68 -31.50
CA GLN A 171 6.36 -26.51 -32.68
C GLN A 171 4.90 -26.98 -32.73
N ARG A 172 4.29 -27.21 -31.57
CA ARG A 172 2.87 -27.61 -31.45
C ARG A 172 1.90 -26.44 -31.37
N GLY A 173 2.39 -25.20 -31.36
CA GLY A 173 1.55 -23.99 -31.38
C GLY A 173 0.97 -23.58 -30.03
N TYR A 174 1.42 -24.15 -28.92
CA TYR A 174 1.04 -23.68 -27.56
C TYR A 174 1.76 -22.38 -27.18
N LEU A 175 2.93 -22.13 -27.79
CA LEU A 175 3.69 -20.88 -27.68
C LEU A 175 3.94 -20.30 -29.08
N PRO A 176 4.06 -18.96 -29.20
CA PRO A 176 4.33 -18.33 -30.49
C PRO A 176 5.75 -18.61 -31.00
N ASN A 177 5.96 -18.56 -32.31
CA ASN A 177 7.27 -18.85 -32.95
C ASN A 177 8.42 -17.93 -32.48
N ASN A 178 8.09 -16.71 -32.06
CA ASN A 178 9.04 -15.72 -31.54
C ASN A 178 9.03 -15.65 -30.01
N PHE A 179 8.52 -16.69 -29.33
CA PHE A 179 8.47 -16.73 -27.86
C PHE A 179 9.85 -16.48 -27.26
N SER A 180 9.88 -15.63 -26.23
CA SER A 180 11.10 -15.28 -25.48
C SER A 180 12.23 -14.61 -26.27
N GLN A 181 11.98 -14.09 -27.47
CA GLN A 181 12.94 -13.23 -28.17
C GLN A 181 12.92 -11.83 -27.56
N ARG A 182 13.95 -11.47 -26.80
CA ARG A 182 14.04 -10.17 -26.12
C ARG A 182 15.24 -9.35 -26.56
N SER A 183 15.11 -8.04 -26.40
CA SER A 183 16.12 -7.05 -26.81
C SER A 183 17.37 -7.03 -25.94
N ASP A 184 17.31 -7.60 -24.75
CA ASP A 184 18.43 -7.71 -23.81
C ASP A 184 19.17 -9.04 -23.92
N ALA A 185 18.87 -9.83 -24.96
CA ALA A 185 19.36 -11.19 -25.16
C ALA A 185 19.04 -12.17 -24.01
N SER A 186 18.19 -11.76 -23.05
CA SER A 186 17.62 -12.68 -22.08
C SER A 186 16.55 -13.54 -22.75
N GLY A 187 16.31 -14.71 -22.17
CA GLY A 187 15.27 -15.62 -22.61
C GLY A 187 14.82 -16.51 -21.47
N ILE A 188 13.74 -17.23 -21.69
CA ILE A 188 13.22 -18.23 -20.78
C ILE A 188 13.82 -19.59 -21.16
N VAL A 189 14.41 -20.25 -20.17
CA VAL A 189 15.00 -21.58 -20.31
C VAL A 189 14.50 -22.50 -19.21
N GLU A 190 14.60 -23.79 -19.48
CA GLU A 190 14.32 -24.84 -18.50
C GLU A 190 15.62 -25.27 -17.82
N LEU A 191 15.63 -25.27 -16.50
CA LEU A 191 16.72 -25.75 -15.66
C LEU A 191 16.16 -26.83 -14.73
N GLY A 192 16.29 -28.09 -15.15
CA GLY A 192 15.58 -29.20 -14.51
C GLY A 192 14.07 -29.00 -14.64
N ASP A 193 13.34 -29.06 -13.52
CA ASP A 193 11.90 -28.84 -13.48
C ASP A 193 11.52 -27.35 -13.40
N SER A 194 12.50 -26.46 -13.23
CA SER A 194 12.29 -25.02 -13.08
C SER A 194 12.34 -24.28 -14.41
N VAL A 195 11.53 -23.24 -14.53
CA VAL A 195 11.54 -22.30 -15.66
C VAL A 195 12.09 -20.97 -15.17
N ILE A 196 13.19 -20.52 -15.77
CA ILE A 196 13.92 -19.33 -15.33
C ILE A 196 14.16 -18.37 -16.48
N ASP A 197 14.38 -17.10 -16.13
CA ASP A 197 14.95 -16.10 -17.03
C ASP A 197 16.48 -16.20 -16.96
N THR A 198 17.15 -16.30 -18.11
CA THR A 198 18.62 -16.47 -18.19
C THR A 198 19.41 -15.32 -17.59
N LEU A 199 18.84 -14.11 -17.54
CA LEU A 199 19.47 -12.93 -16.96
C LEU A 199 19.01 -12.70 -15.52
N ARG A 200 17.74 -12.93 -15.21
CA ARG A 200 17.11 -12.53 -13.94
C ARG A 200 17.00 -13.66 -12.93
N GLY A 201 16.98 -14.93 -13.34
CA GLY A 201 16.76 -16.09 -12.48
C GLY A 201 15.29 -16.53 -12.41
N ALA A 202 14.91 -17.21 -11.33
CA ALA A 202 13.55 -17.76 -11.17
C ALA A 202 12.53 -16.71 -10.71
N ARG A 203 11.26 -16.90 -11.11
CA ARG A 203 10.15 -16.03 -10.68
C ARG A 203 10.05 -16.01 -9.15
N GLY A 204 9.72 -14.86 -8.56
CA GLY A 204 9.70 -14.68 -7.10
C GLY A 204 11.08 -14.36 -6.51
N THR A 205 12.15 -14.82 -7.16
CA THR A 205 13.53 -14.73 -6.68
C THR A 205 14.45 -14.04 -7.69
N PHE A 206 13.90 -13.22 -8.59
CA PHE A 206 14.71 -12.47 -9.54
C PHE A 206 15.85 -11.72 -8.86
N LEU A 207 16.97 -11.55 -9.57
CA LEU A 207 18.06 -10.70 -9.14
C LEU A 207 17.53 -9.31 -8.75
N PRO A 208 18.19 -8.56 -7.86
CA PRO A 208 17.81 -7.18 -7.60
C PRO A 208 17.90 -6.29 -8.85
N ILE A 209 17.00 -5.31 -9.01
CA ILE A 209 17.04 -4.38 -10.16
C ILE A 209 18.40 -3.69 -10.24
N ALA A 210 18.95 -3.31 -9.08
CA ALA A 210 20.25 -2.64 -8.99
C ALA A 210 21.43 -3.52 -9.46
N ASP A 211 21.26 -4.85 -9.54
CA ASP A 211 22.31 -5.78 -9.99
C ASP A 211 22.22 -6.08 -11.49
N ILE A 212 21.18 -5.59 -12.19
CA ILE A 212 21.04 -5.75 -13.65
C ILE A 212 21.60 -4.52 -14.36
N GLU A 213 22.65 -4.72 -15.15
CA GLU A 213 23.23 -3.66 -15.98
C GLU A 213 22.43 -3.48 -17.27
N LEU A 214 21.84 -2.29 -17.46
CA LEU A 214 21.13 -1.94 -18.68
C LEU A 214 22.12 -1.48 -19.76
N GLN A 215 22.53 -2.39 -20.63
CA GLN A 215 23.50 -2.08 -21.70
C GLN A 215 22.86 -1.40 -22.92
N ASN A 216 21.65 -1.82 -23.30
CA ASN A 216 20.96 -1.34 -24.50
C ASN A 216 19.46 -1.17 -24.25
N VAL A 217 18.86 -0.21 -24.97
CA VAL A 217 17.41 0.06 -24.97
C VAL A 217 16.87 0.03 -26.40
N THR A 218 15.67 -0.48 -26.56
CA THR A 218 14.97 -0.43 -27.85
C THR A 218 14.39 0.96 -28.12
N ALA A 219 14.07 1.24 -29.38
CA ALA A 219 13.36 2.47 -29.75
C ALA A 219 11.98 2.56 -29.06
N GLU A 220 11.29 1.44 -28.88
CA GLU A 220 10.00 1.42 -28.19
C GLU A 220 10.14 1.75 -26.70
N GLU A 221 11.13 1.17 -26.02
CA GLU A 221 11.41 1.47 -24.61
C GLU A 221 11.82 2.93 -24.42
N ALA A 222 12.65 3.46 -25.31
CA ALA A 222 13.05 4.87 -25.28
C ALA A 222 11.83 5.79 -25.48
N LEU A 223 10.97 5.51 -26.46
CA LEU A 223 9.74 6.28 -26.69
C LEU A 223 8.75 6.16 -25.52
N TRP A 224 8.63 4.98 -24.93
CA TRP A 224 7.80 4.76 -23.75
C TRP A 224 8.32 5.56 -22.55
N TYR A 225 9.61 5.45 -22.23
CA TYR A 225 10.22 6.16 -21.11
C TYR A 225 10.16 7.68 -21.32
N SER A 226 10.43 8.18 -22.54
CA SER A 226 10.39 9.62 -22.84
C SER A 226 9.03 10.26 -22.51
N ARG A 227 7.93 9.54 -22.71
CA ARG A 227 6.58 10.01 -22.34
C ARG A 227 6.41 10.10 -20.82
N ILE A 228 6.95 9.13 -20.08
CA ILE A 228 6.94 9.13 -18.62
C ILE A 228 7.81 10.28 -18.10
N ALA A 229 9.05 10.37 -18.57
CA ALA A 229 9.98 11.42 -18.21
C ALA A 229 9.39 12.81 -18.46
N ALA A 230 8.80 13.06 -19.63
CA ALA A 230 8.14 14.33 -19.94
C ALA A 230 7.00 14.64 -18.94
N SER A 231 6.18 13.65 -18.57
CA SER A 231 5.14 13.83 -17.55
C SER A 231 5.72 14.14 -16.17
N TYR A 232 6.78 13.44 -15.75
CA TYR A 232 7.40 13.66 -14.45
C TYR A 232 8.13 15.00 -14.38
N THR A 233 8.97 15.33 -15.36
CA THR A 233 9.68 16.62 -15.41
C THR A 233 8.73 17.81 -15.43
N SER A 234 7.58 17.69 -16.09
CA SER A 234 6.56 18.76 -16.09
C SER A 234 5.86 18.97 -14.74
N ARG A 235 5.77 17.92 -13.90
CA ARG A 235 5.00 17.93 -12.64
C ARG A 235 5.88 18.07 -11.41
N PHE A 236 7.02 17.38 -11.41
CA PHE A 236 7.98 17.28 -10.31
C PHE A 236 9.38 17.65 -10.83
N PRO A 237 9.68 18.97 -10.98
CA PRO A 237 11.00 19.41 -11.40
C PRO A 237 12.11 19.01 -10.42
N HIS A 238 11.75 18.87 -9.14
CA HIS A 238 12.62 18.39 -8.08
C HIS A 238 11.88 17.30 -7.29
N MET A 239 12.62 16.34 -6.73
CA MET A 239 12.07 15.33 -5.83
C MET A 239 12.34 15.77 -4.40
N ASP A 240 11.28 16.06 -3.66
CA ASP A 240 11.39 16.51 -2.29
C ASP A 240 11.60 15.31 -1.35
N PRO A 241 12.53 15.38 -0.38
CA PRO A 241 12.75 14.29 0.57
C PRO A 241 11.52 14.08 1.45
N ILE A 242 11.29 12.82 1.82
CA ILE A 242 10.21 12.43 2.73
C ILE A 242 10.83 11.94 4.03
N MET A 243 10.32 12.44 5.14
CA MET A 243 10.78 12.10 6.49
C MET A 243 9.60 11.57 7.28
N VAL A 244 9.77 10.44 7.97
CA VAL A 244 8.71 9.84 8.79
C VAL A 244 9.29 9.43 10.14
N GLY A 245 8.70 9.94 11.21
CA GLY A 245 8.95 9.55 12.58
C GLY A 245 7.75 8.79 13.13
N VAL A 246 7.99 7.70 13.84
CA VAL A 246 6.94 6.96 14.54
C VAL A 246 7.32 6.82 16.00
N GLN A 247 6.49 7.39 16.88
CA GLN A 247 6.54 7.17 18.31
C GLN A 247 5.53 6.10 18.72
N ARG A 248 5.94 5.26 19.67
CA ARG A 248 5.10 4.25 20.29
C ARG A 248 4.89 4.59 21.75
N GLN A 249 3.62 4.70 22.16
CA GLN A 249 3.24 4.92 23.55
C GLN A 249 2.24 3.84 23.99
N THR A 250 2.48 3.24 25.15
CA THR A 250 1.50 2.31 25.75
C THR A 250 0.46 3.11 26.52
N VAL A 251 -0.81 2.89 26.21
CA VAL A 251 -1.95 3.56 26.87
C VAL A 251 -2.88 2.50 27.49
N PHE A 252 -3.32 2.73 28.71
CA PHE A 252 -4.30 1.86 29.38
C PHE A 252 -5.72 2.32 29.05
N ALA A 253 -6.58 1.39 28.64
CA ALA A 253 -7.99 1.68 28.33
C ALA A 253 -8.88 1.55 29.57
N GLY A 254 -9.11 2.65 30.29
CA GLY A 254 -10.13 2.73 31.36
C GLY A 254 -9.96 1.70 32.50
N ASP A 255 -11.04 1.45 33.24
CA ASP A 255 -11.07 0.61 34.47
C ASP A 255 -10.69 -0.87 34.27
N ASN A 256 -10.56 -1.34 33.02
CA ASN A 256 -10.13 -2.71 32.72
C ASN A 256 -8.62 -2.76 32.45
N GLN A 257 -7.84 -2.96 33.52
CA GLN A 257 -6.37 -3.03 33.54
C GLN A 257 -5.72 -4.12 32.66
N ASN A 258 -6.50 -4.90 31.91
CA ASN A 258 -6.00 -6.02 31.10
C ASN A 258 -5.94 -5.77 29.58
N ALA A 259 -6.52 -4.68 29.06
CA ALA A 259 -6.47 -4.38 27.62
C ALA A 259 -5.41 -3.31 27.31
N THR A 260 -4.23 -3.76 26.89
CA THR A 260 -3.15 -2.87 26.47
C THR A 260 -3.46 -2.28 25.08
N VAL A 261 -3.76 -0.99 25.04
CA VAL A 261 -3.84 -0.23 23.78
C VAL A 261 -2.50 0.44 23.56
N GLU A 262 -2.05 0.41 22.33
CA GLU A 262 -0.84 1.06 21.87
C GLU A 262 -1.24 2.25 21.01
N ARG A 263 -0.71 3.42 21.37
CA ARG A 263 -0.84 4.63 20.60
C ARG A 263 0.40 4.80 19.74
N LEU A 264 0.17 4.83 18.43
CA LEU A 264 1.18 5.16 17.43
C LEU A 264 1.00 6.62 17.02
N ALA A 265 1.98 7.46 17.31
CA ALA A 265 2.03 8.82 16.77
C ALA A 265 3.01 8.84 15.58
N ILE A 266 2.47 9.11 14.40
CA ILE A 266 3.18 9.13 13.12
C ILE A 266 3.27 10.60 12.70
N HIS A 267 4.49 11.08 12.52
CA HIS A 267 4.78 12.40 11.98
C HIS A 267 5.49 12.23 10.65
N ALA A 268 4.87 12.69 9.57
CA ALA A 268 5.46 12.66 8.24
C ALA A 268 5.62 14.08 7.70
N GLU A 269 6.75 14.37 7.10
CA GLU A 269 7.06 15.69 6.55
C GLU A 269 7.69 15.56 5.16
N ILE A 270 7.33 16.48 4.27
CA ILE A 270 7.92 16.66 2.94
C ILE A 270 8.45 18.08 2.86
N ALA A 271 9.75 18.26 2.65
CA ALA A 271 10.39 19.57 2.64
C ALA A 271 11.67 19.58 1.77
N PRO A 272 11.86 20.55 0.85
CA PRO A 272 10.98 21.67 0.56
C PRO A 272 9.65 21.20 -0.06
N TRP A 273 8.62 22.06 -0.09
CA TRP A 273 7.33 21.75 -0.71
C TRP A 273 6.90 22.91 -1.58
N SER A 274 6.31 22.61 -2.73
CA SER A 274 5.72 23.61 -3.61
C SER A 274 4.33 23.14 -4.04
N PRO A 275 3.22 23.78 -3.58
CA PRO A 275 1.86 23.39 -3.93
C PRO A 275 1.60 23.33 -5.45
N ALA A 276 2.34 24.12 -6.23
CA ALA A 276 2.27 24.10 -7.69
C ALA A 276 2.60 22.72 -8.29
N GLN A 277 3.52 21.97 -7.67
CA GLN A 277 4.01 20.67 -8.16
C GLN A 277 2.99 19.54 -7.87
N TYR A 278 2.22 19.67 -6.80
CA TYR A 278 1.32 18.61 -6.30
C TYR A 278 -0.15 18.78 -6.74
N GLY A 279 -0.39 19.68 -7.69
CA GLY A 279 -1.65 19.78 -8.44
C GLY A 279 -2.77 20.58 -7.76
N LYS A 280 -3.94 20.56 -8.40
CA LYS A 280 -5.08 21.44 -8.09
C LYS A 280 -5.59 21.35 -6.64
N TYR A 281 -5.45 20.19 -5.99
CA TYR A 281 -5.98 20.00 -4.63
C TYR A 281 -5.08 20.65 -3.57
N ALA A 282 -3.75 20.56 -3.72
CA ALA A 282 -2.80 21.28 -2.85
C ALA A 282 -2.96 22.80 -2.96
N GLN A 283 -3.31 23.29 -4.15
CA GLN A 283 -3.58 24.70 -4.43
C GLN A 283 -4.94 25.19 -3.91
N GLN A 284 -5.86 24.28 -3.58
CA GLN A 284 -7.20 24.61 -3.07
C GLN A 284 -7.24 24.68 -1.54
N LEU A 285 -6.15 24.35 -0.85
CA LEU A 285 -6.06 24.51 0.60
C LEU A 285 -5.94 25.98 0.97
N GLY A 286 -6.71 26.40 1.98
CA GLY A 286 -6.58 27.73 2.57
C GLY A 286 -5.29 27.86 3.41
N PRO A 287 -5.04 29.03 4.02
CA PRO A 287 -3.92 29.18 4.94
C PRO A 287 -4.09 28.26 6.18
N PRO A 288 -2.99 27.78 6.81
CA PRO A 288 -3.08 27.05 8.08
C PRO A 288 -3.88 27.86 9.11
N THR A 289 -4.74 27.17 9.88
CA THR A 289 -5.63 27.82 10.83
C THR A 289 -5.72 27.02 12.13
N ARG A 290 -5.82 27.77 13.25
CA ARG A 290 -6.13 27.24 14.60
C ARG A 290 -7.62 26.99 14.80
N VAL A 291 -8.46 27.39 13.85
CA VAL A 291 -9.89 27.13 13.93
C VAL A 291 -10.15 25.65 13.63
N ALA A 292 -10.81 24.97 14.56
CA ALA A 292 -11.35 23.63 14.39
C ALA A 292 -12.86 23.64 14.59
N MET A 293 -13.54 22.73 13.90
CA MET A 293 -14.95 22.47 14.07
C MET A 293 -15.10 21.47 15.20
N GLN A 294 -15.86 21.83 16.22
CA GLN A 294 -16.35 20.90 17.21
C GLN A 294 -17.49 20.10 16.57
N PHE A 295 -17.38 18.77 16.62
CA PHE A 295 -18.35 17.82 16.11
C PHE A 295 -19.19 17.25 17.25
N ALA A 296 -20.32 16.61 16.93
CA ALA A 296 -21.15 15.98 17.94
C ALA A 296 -20.45 14.72 18.52
N PRO A 297 -20.64 14.39 19.81
CA PRO A 297 -19.94 13.27 20.45
C PRO A 297 -20.23 11.89 19.83
N ASP A 298 -21.39 11.74 19.21
CA ASP A 298 -21.89 10.53 18.52
C ASP A 298 -21.45 10.46 17.04
N ASP A 299 -20.65 11.42 16.56
CA ASP A 299 -20.00 11.34 15.26
C ASP A 299 -18.81 10.37 15.34
N ILE A 300 -18.90 9.25 14.63
CA ILE A 300 -17.84 8.21 14.62
C ILE A 300 -16.77 8.49 13.56
N VAL A 301 -17.12 9.15 12.47
CA VAL A 301 -16.16 9.66 11.50
C VAL A 301 -16.42 11.15 11.32
N ALA A 302 -15.38 11.96 11.40
CA ALA A 302 -15.45 13.40 11.17
C ALA A 302 -14.24 13.87 10.36
N VAL A 303 -14.46 14.79 9.43
CA VAL A 303 -13.41 15.40 8.62
C VAL A 303 -13.71 16.89 8.43
N GLN A 304 -12.68 17.71 8.44
CA GLN A 304 -12.74 19.12 8.08
C GLN A 304 -11.56 19.50 7.20
N ALA A 305 -11.79 20.45 6.29
CA ALA A 305 -10.80 21.01 5.40
C ALA A 305 -10.99 22.53 5.34
N HIS A 306 -9.93 23.30 5.56
CA HIS A 306 -9.88 24.71 5.27
C HIS A 306 -9.45 24.91 3.82
N VAL A 307 -10.36 25.42 3.00
CA VAL A 307 -10.18 25.53 1.54
C VAL A 307 -10.32 26.96 1.08
N ALA A 308 -9.54 27.34 0.06
CA ALA A 308 -9.63 28.62 -0.60
C ALA A 308 -9.31 28.41 -2.09
N SER A 309 -10.16 28.93 -2.98
CA SER A 309 -9.88 28.95 -4.42
C SER A 309 -10.76 29.97 -5.12
N GLU A 310 -10.39 30.39 -6.33
CA GLU A 310 -11.24 31.29 -7.13
C GLU A 310 -12.65 30.72 -7.35
N GLN A 311 -12.77 29.39 -7.49
CA GLN A 311 -14.04 28.69 -7.66
C GLN A 311 -14.85 28.65 -6.35
N LEU A 312 -14.22 28.31 -5.23
CA LEU A 312 -14.89 28.11 -3.94
C LEU A 312 -15.14 29.43 -3.18
N GLY A 313 -14.37 30.47 -3.47
CA GLY A 313 -14.48 31.79 -2.85
C GLY A 313 -13.47 31.99 -1.71
N PRO A 314 -13.79 32.87 -0.74
CA PRO A 314 -12.89 33.18 0.36
C PRO A 314 -12.58 31.93 1.22
N PRO A 315 -11.48 31.94 2.00
CA PRO A 315 -11.12 30.84 2.87
C PRO A 315 -12.29 30.39 3.75
N THR A 316 -12.68 29.12 3.60
CA THR A 316 -13.86 28.55 4.23
C THR A 316 -13.52 27.17 4.77
N HIS A 317 -14.01 26.84 5.96
CA HIS A 317 -13.99 25.49 6.49
C HIS A 317 -15.13 24.69 5.88
N LEU A 318 -14.81 23.62 5.16
CA LEU A 318 -15.75 22.56 4.81
C LEU A 318 -15.60 21.42 5.82
N PHE A 319 -16.69 20.83 6.27
CA PHE A 319 -16.65 19.71 7.19
C PHE A 319 -17.74 18.69 6.89
N ALA A 320 -17.51 17.44 7.28
CA ALA A 320 -18.49 16.38 7.18
C ALA A 320 -18.33 15.41 8.34
N ALA A 321 -19.45 14.82 8.77
CA ALA A 321 -19.44 13.79 9.79
C ALA A 321 -20.48 12.70 9.51
N ILE A 322 -20.17 11.49 9.98
CA ILE A 322 -21.02 10.30 9.91
C ILE A 322 -21.32 9.87 11.35
N LYS A 323 -22.59 9.61 11.64
CA LYS A 323 -23.06 9.11 12.94
C LYS A 323 -22.76 7.63 13.11
N ASP A 324 -22.56 7.22 14.36
CA ASP A 324 -22.56 5.80 14.68
C ASP A 324 -23.96 5.19 14.50
N SER A 325 -24.17 4.47 13.40
CA SER A 325 -25.48 4.00 12.95
C SER A 325 -25.31 2.93 11.85
N VAL A 326 -26.37 2.21 11.49
CA VAL A 326 -26.32 1.17 10.44
C VAL A 326 -26.54 1.80 9.05
N PRO A 327 -25.51 1.87 8.18
CA PRO A 327 -25.66 2.32 6.80
C PRO A 327 -26.26 1.19 5.94
N PRO A 328 -26.92 1.53 4.83
CA PRO A 328 -27.38 0.54 3.84
C PRO A 328 -26.24 -0.10 3.03
N ASN A 329 -26.59 -1.12 2.24
CA ASN A 329 -25.64 -1.94 1.50
C ASN A 329 -24.95 -1.18 0.35
N PRO A 330 -23.62 -1.26 0.21
CA PRO A 330 -22.88 -0.54 -0.82
C PRO A 330 -22.81 -1.11 -2.24
N ASP A 331 -23.57 -2.15 -2.56
CA ASP A 331 -23.87 -2.50 -3.95
C ASP A 331 -24.80 -1.47 -4.64
N ASP A 332 -25.28 -0.48 -3.88
CA ASP A 332 -26.04 0.70 -4.36
C ASP A 332 -25.15 1.82 -4.93
N PHE A 333 -23.84 1.61 -5.15
CA PHE A 333 -22.89 2.67 -5.48
C PHE A 333 -22.21 2.47 -6.84
N ASP A 334 -22.95 2.68 -7.93
CA ASP A 334 -22.34 3.00 -9.23
C ASP A 334 -23.11 4.10 -9.99
N GLY A 335 -22.41 5.19 -10.33
CA GLY A 335 -22.93 6.34 -11.07
C GLY A 335 -23.48 7.51 -10.23
N LEU A 336 -23.55 8.71 -10.83
CA LEU A 336 -23.87 9.99 -10.17
C LEU A 336 -25.25 10.04 -9.48
N ILE A 337 -26.26 9.35 -10.04
CA ILE A 337 -27.64 9.32 -9.50
C ILE A 337 -27.73 8.38 -8.29
N GLN A 338 -26.88 7.36 -8.23
CA GLN A 338 -26.81 6.41 -7.13
C GLN A 338 -25.97 6.96 -5.96
N THR A 339 -24.87 7.68 -6.23
CA THR A 339 -24.14 8.45 -5.21
C THR A 339 -25.06 9.39 -4.41
N TYR A 340 -26.04 10.02 -5.08
CA TYR A 340 -27.07 10.82 -4.43
C TYR A 340 -27.97 10.01 -3.49
N ARG A 341 -28.42 8.81 -3.90
CA ARG A 341 -29.22 7.92 -3.05
C ARG A 341 -28.41 7.37 -1.87
N ALA A 342 -27.13 7.16 -2.08
CA ALA A 342 -26.26 6.57 -1.08
C ALA A 342 -25.76 7.58 -0.04
N LEU A 343 -25.53 8.84 -0.44
CA LEU A 343 -25.38 9.97 0.48
C LEU A 343 -26.66 10.22 1.28
N LYS A 344 -27.84 9.94 0.70
CA LYS A 344 -29.13 10.00 1.42
C LYS A 344 -29.29 8.92 2.48
N GLN A 345 -28.53 7.84 2.37
CA GLN A 345 -28.63 6.64 3.19
C GLN A 345 -27.59 6.60 4.31
N LEU A 346 -26.49 7.36 4.19
CA LEU A 346 -25.54 7.59 5.28
C LEU A 346 -26.10 8.67 6.22
N PRO A 347 -26.42 8.35 7.48
CA PRO A 347 -26.83 9.34 8.46
C PRO A 347 -25.61 10.17 8.86
N GLY A 348 -25.43 11.25 8.12
CA GLY A 348 -24.36 12.21 8.31
C GLY A 348 -24.80 13.60 7.88
N TYR A 349 -23.87 14.52 7.98
CA TYR A 349 -24.06 15.89 7.54
C TYR A 349 -22.79 16.45 6.92
N ILE A 350 -22.96 17.42 6.04
CA ILE A 350 -21.88 18.20 5.43
C ILE A 350 -22.15 19.66 5.75
N GLY A 351 -21.16 20.38 6.25
CA GLY A 351 -21.31 21.78 6.59
C GLY A 351 -20.15 22.66 6.14
N ALA A 352 -20.36 23.97 6.26
CA ALA A 352 -19.39 24.99 5.94
C ALA A 352 -19.48 26.18 6.89
N TRP A 353 -18.33 26.81 7.15
CA TRP A 353 -18.18 27.98 7.99
C TRP A 353 -16.99 28.86 7.53
N PRO A 354 -17.11 30.20 7.50
CA PRO A 354 -18.33 30.99 7.71
C PRO A 354 -19.22 31.07 6.45
N LEU A 355 -20.53 31.14 6.63
CA LEU A 355 -21.53 31.42 5.59
C LEU A 355 -21.36 32.85 4.99
N PRO A 356 -21.75 33.07 3.71
CA PRO A 356 -22.26 32.11 2.72
C PRO A 356 -21.41 32.01 1.43
N GLY A 357 -21.11 30.78 0.97
CA GLY A 357 -20.67 30.64 -0.44
C GLY A 357 -20.25 29.25 -0.91
N ALA A 358 -19.50 28.48 -0.11
CA ALA A 358 -18.83 27.29 -0.67
C ALA A 358 -19.79 26.14 -1.02
N ILE A 359 -20.76 25.82 -0.15
CA ILE A 359 -21.71 24.71 -0.39
C ILE A 359 -22.63 24.99 -1.58
N ASP A 360 -23.02 26.25 -1.78
CA ASP A 360 -23.89 26.66 -2.90
C ASP A 360 -23.20 26.57 -4.27
N ARG A 361 -21.87 26.57 -4.29
CA ARG A 361 -21.05 26.45 -5.50
C ARG A 361 -20.64 25.01 -5.81
N LEU A 362 -20.88 24.08 -4.89
CA LEU A 362 -20.73 22.66 -5.19
C LEU A 362 -21.73 22.28 -6.29
N PRO A 363 -21.36 21.42 -7.26
CA PRO A 363 -22.20 21.05 -8.39
C PRO A 363 -23.34 20.09 -7.99
N LEU A 364 -24.04 20.37 -6.90
CA LEU A 364 -25.08 19.54 -6.30
C LEU A 364 -26.49 19.87 -6.84
N GLY A 365 -26.64 20.90 -7.69
CA GLY A 365 -27.92 21.25 -8.32
C GLY A 365 -29.02 21.67 -7.34
N LEU A 366 -28.63 22.20 -6.18
CA LEU A 366 -29.52 22.53 -5.08
C LEU A 366 -30.25 23.85 -5.36
N GLY A 367 -31.41 23.78 -6.02
CA GLY A 367 -32.25 24.96 -6.28
C GLY A 367 -32.70 25.70 -5.01
N ARG A 368 -33.41 26.83 -5.17
CA ARG A 368 -33.99 27.56 -4.03
C ARG A 368 -35.06 26.70 -3.35
N GLY A 369 -34.76 26.16 -2.18
CA GLY A 369 -35.67 25.29 -1.42
C GLY A 369 -36.81 26.02 -0.72
N THR A 370 -37.68 25.26 -0.04
CA THR A 370 -38.81 25.78 0.74
C THR A 370 -38.45 25.88 2.23
N PRO A 371 -38.70 27.02 2.91
CA PRO A 371 -38.53 27.11 4.36
C PRO A 371 -39.43 26.11 5.10
N VAL A 372 -38.86 25.38 6.06
CA VAL A 372 -39.58 24.36 6.85
C VAL A 372 -39.46 24.57 8.37
N GLY A 373 -38.71 25.58 8.81
CA GLY A 373 -38.55 25.95 10.21
C GLY A 373 -37.52 27.08 10.40
N PRO A 374 -37.27 27.54 11.64
CA PRO A 374 -36.27 28.56 11.92
C PRO A 374 -34.88 28.16 11.40
N GLY A 375 -34.33 28.94 10.47
CA GLY A 375 -33.03 28.66 9.85
C GLY A 375 -33.00 27.39 8.99
N MET A 376 -34.11 26.67 8.82
CA MET A 376 -34.17 25.41 8.07
C MET A 376 -34.94 25.53 6.76
N THR A 377 -34.32 25.01 5.69
CA THR A 377 -34.88 24.98 4.33
C THR A 377 -34.79 23.57 3.76
N ARG A 378 -35.87 23.08 3.15
CA ARG A 378 -35.89 21.82 2.42
C ARG A 378 -35.59 22.07 0.95
N LEU A 379 -34.49 21.52 0.46
CA LEU A 379 -34.00 21.65 -0.91
C LEU A 379 -34.62 20.60 -1.84
N ILE A 380 -34.47 20.82 -3.15
CA ILE A 380 -34.87 19.84 -4.17
C ILE A 380 -34.16 18.51 -3.90
N GLY A 381 -34.92 17.42 -3.95
CA GLY A 381 -34.42 16.06 -3.71
C GLY A 381 -34.43 15.60 -2.24
N GLY A 382 -34.91 16.43 -1.31
CA GLY A 382 -35.17 16.03 0.09
C GLY A 382 -34.01 16.23 1.05
N ILE A 383 -33.02 17.04 0.68
CA ILE A 383 -31.96 17.50 1.58
C ILE A 383 -32.50 18.65 2.43
N TYR A 384 -32.21 18.62 3.72
CA TYR A 384 -32.48 19.72 4.65
C TYR A 384 -31.20 20.53 4.84
N ARG A 385 -31.34 21.85 4.77
CA ARG A 385 -30.28 22.82 5.05
C ARG A 385 -30.64 23.60 6.31
N TYR A 386 -29.71 23.66 7.24
CA TYR A 386 -29.67 24.67 8.29
C TYR A 386 -28.75 25.83 7.90
N THR A 387 -29.14 27.06 8.23
CA THR A 387 -28.38 28.30 8.02
C THR A 387 -28.55 29.18 9.25
N GLY A 388 -27.48 29.33 10.04
CA GLY A 388 -27.51 30.13 11.27
C GLY A 388 -26.18 30.09 12.02
N GLY A 389 -25.89 31.11 12.84
CA GLY A 389 -24.65 31.17 13.62
C GLY A 389 -23.35 31.15 12.79
N GLY A 390 -23.42 31.56 11.52
CA GLY A 390 -22.30 31.45 10.57
C GLY A 390 -22.14 30.08 9.91
N PHE A 391 -22.97 29.09 10.24
CA PHE A 391 -22.91 27.74 9.69
C PHE A 391 -23.97 27.45 8.62
N SER A 392 -23.54 26.88 7.49
CA SER A 392 -24.44 26.18 6.56
C SER A 392 -24.25 24.69 6.76
N VAL A 393 -25.30 23.94 7.11
CA VAL A 393 -25.19 22.49 7.30
C VAL A 393 -26.29 21.77 6.52
N LEU A 394 -25.91 20.75 5.77
CA LEU A 394 -26.79 19.92 4.94
C LEU A 394 -26.87 18.51 5.51
N SER A 395 -28.07 17.95 5.58
CA SER A 395 -28.29 16.52 5.83
C SER A 395 -29.57 16.06 5.14
N PHE A 396 -29.64 14.78 4.80
CA PHE A 396 -30.90 14.16 4.38
C PHE A 396 -31.84 13.83 5.55
N TYR A 397 -31.33 13.93 6.78
CA TYR A 397 -32.04 13.57 8.01
C TYR A 397 -32.25 14.81 8.89
N PRO A 398 -33.46 15.39 8.92
CA PRO A 398 -33.72 16.63 9.65
C PRO A 398 -33.56 16.48 11.17
N ASP A 399 -33.91 15.31 11.71
CA ASP A 399 -33.78 15.02 13.15
C ASP A 399 -32.31 14.92 13.56
N LEU A 400 -31.48 14.25 12.73
CA LEU A 400 -30.04 14.16 12.90
C LEU A 400 -29.38 15.53 12.86
N LEU A 401 -29.79 16.37 11.89
CA LEU A 401 -29.32 17.73 11.78
C LEU A 401 -29.65 18.50 13.07
N THR A 402 -30.92 18.48 13.50
CA THR A 402 -31.38 19.15 14.72
C THR A 402 -30.64 18.68 15.98
N ALA A 403 -30.36 17.37 16.09
CA ALA A 403 -29.62 16.80 17.22
C ALA A 403 -28.13 17.18 17.21
N SER A 404 -27.53 17.41 16.04
CA SER A 404 -26.10 17.71 15.91
C SER A 404 -25.78 19.20 16.08
N LEU A 405 -26.69 20.09 15.66
CA LEU A 405 -26.50 21.54 15.67
C LEU A 405 -26.03 22.12 17.03
N PRO A 406 -26.54 21.68 18.21
CA PRO A 406 -26.09 22.22 19.50
C PRO A 406 -24.62 22.00 19.82
N PHE A 407 -23.98 21.01 19.17
CA PHE A 407 -22.57 20.67 19.39
C PHE A 407 -21.64 21.30 18.35
N LEU A 408 -22.19 21.79 17.24
CA LEU A 408 -21.39 22.39 16.17
C LEU A 408 -20.94 23.79 16.59
N ALA A 409 -19.63 23.94 16.76
CA ALA A 409 -19.00 25.21 17.09
C ALA A 409 -17.66 25.37 16.36
N SER A 410 -17.28 26.61 16.07
CA SER A 410 -15.93 26.95 15.68
C SER A 410 -15.13 27.24 16.95
N ILE A 411 -14.15 26.40 17.25
CA ILE A 411 -13.28 26.52 18.42
C ILE A 411 -11.85 26.83 17.98
N GLU A 412 -11.09 27.49 18.84
CA GLU A 412 -9.66 27.65 18.64
C GLU A 412 -8.91 26.50 19.32
N VAL A 413 -7.96 25.89 18.60
CA VAL A 413 -7.09 24.82 19.09
C VAL A 413 -5.61 25.25 19.01
N GLU A 414 -4.74 24.57 19.74
CA GLU A 414 -3.31 24.94 19.83
C GLU A 414 -2.61 24.83 18.46
N ASP A 415 -2.86 23.74 17.75
CA ASP A 415 -2.19 23.41 16.50
C ASP A 415 -2.88 24.01 15.27
N THR A 416 -2.08 24.53 14.34
CA THR A 416 -2.53 24.96 13.02
C THR A 416 -2.55 23.80 12.04
N ALA A 417 -3.65 23.64 11.31
CA ALA A 417 -3.75 22.70 10.19
C ALA A 417 -4.84 23.15 9.21
N GLN A 418 -4.78 22.66 7.99
CA GLN A 418 -5.83 22.86 6.99
C GLN A 418 -6.81 21.70 7.00
N LEU A 419 -6.32 20.47 7.11
CA LEU A 419 -7.16 19.27 7.13
C LEU A 419 -7.08 18.64 8.52
N ARG A 420 -8.22 18.20 9.05
CA ARG A 420 -8.29 17.37 10.25
C ARG A 420 -9.29 16.27 10.03
N GLY A 421 -8.98 15.07 10.49
CA GLY A 421 -9.91 13.95 10.47
C GLY A 421 -9.82 13.14 11.75
N ARG A 422 -10.93 12.51 12.11
CA ARG A 422 -11.05 11.61 13.25
C ARG A 422 -11.91 10.42 12.86
N ILE A 423 -11.48 9.24 13.31
CA ILE A 423 -12.22 7.98 13.22
C ILE A 423 -12.25 7.43 14.65
N GLY A 424 -13.45 7.23 15.19
CA GLY A 424 -13.66 6.61 16.50
C GLY A 424 -13.35 5.12 16.48
N ASN A 425 -13.44 4.48 17.65
CA ASN A 425 -13.33 3.04 17.74
C ASN A 425 -14.52 2.38 17.02
N LEU A 426 -14.24 1.68 15.92
CA LEU A 426 -15.28 0.98 15.17
C LEU A 426 -15.75 -0.30 15.86
N ARG A 427 -14.96 -0.85 16.79
CA ARG A 427 -15.33 -2.06 17.54
C ARG A 427 -16.29 -1.70 18.67
N GLY A 428 -17.43 -2.39 18.73
CA GLY A 428 -18.56 -2.09 19.61
C GLY A 428 -19.48 -0.98 19.09
N SER A 429 -19.21 -0.44 17.90
CA SER A 429 -20.02 0.63 17.29
C SER A 429 -21.18 0.06 16.46
N GLN A 430 -22.21 0.87 16.21
CA GLN A 430 -23.28 0.51 15.27
C GLN A 430 -22.79 0.38 13.82
N LEU A 431 -21.66 1.00 13.47
CA LEU A 431 -20.99 0.79 12.19
C LEU A 431 -20.21 -0.54 12.10
N GLU A 432 -19.93 -1.21 13.21
CA GLU A 432 -19.05 -2.39 13.23
C GLU A 432 -19.50 -3.46 12.24
N SER A 433 -20.78 -3.82 12.29
CA SER A 433 -21.35 -4.85 11.43
C SER A 433 -21.31 -4.43 9.95
N TRP A 434 -21.53 -3.16 9.65
CA TRP A 434 -21.45 -2.67 8.27
C TRP A 434 -20.03 -2.72 7.73
N VAL A 435 -19.05 -2.20 8.47
CA VAL A 435 -17.63 -2.23 8.07
C VAL A 435 -17.15 -3.66 7.93
N THR A 436 -17.50 -4.53 8.89
CA THR A 436 -17.17 -5.95 8.87
C THR A 436 -17.77 -6.64 7.65
N ASN A 437 -19.04 -6.39 7.34
CA ASN A 437 -19.68 -6.93 6.13
C ASN A 437 -18.96 -6.47 4.86
N GLN A 438 -18.53 -5.22 4.78
CA GLN A 438 -17.80 -4.71 3.60
C GLN A 438 -16.45 -5.35 3.39
N LEU A 439 -15.68 -5.45 4.47
CA LEU A 439 -14.39 -6.11 4.45
C LEU A 439 -14.53 -7.61 4.18
N TYR A 440 -15.60 -8.23 4.70
CA TYR A 440 -15.98 -9.60 4.41
C TYR A 440 -16.28 -9.79 2.92
N GLN A 441 -17.12 -8.96 2.28
CA GLN A 441 -17.45 -9.11 0.84
C GLN A 441 -16.20 -9.10 -0.05
N ARG A 442 -15.27 -8.18 0.22
CA ARG A 442 -13.99 -8.13 -0.51
C ARG A 442 -13.17 -9.40 -0.30
N SER A 443 -13.09 -9.87 0.94
CA SER A 443 -12.39 -11.09 1.30
C SER A 443 -13.05 -12.33 0.71
N ALA A 444 -14.38 -12.38 0.67
CA ALA A 444 -15.17 -13.46 0.08
C ALA A 444 -15.02 -13.51 -1.44
N THR A 445 -15.06 -12.36 -2.11
CA THR A 445 -14.84 -12.26 -3.57
C THR A 445 -13.45 -12.75 -3.95
N SER A 446 -12.41 -12.30 -3.25
CA SER A 446 -11.04 -12.77 -3.50
C SER A 446 -10.87 -14.25 -3.16
N SER A 447 -11.53 -14.73 -2.11
CA SER A 447 -11.51 -16.14 -1.74
C SER A 447 -12.16 -17.01 -2.82
N LEU A 448 -13.32 -16.61 -3.35
CA LEU A 448 -14.01 -17.29 -4.43
C LEU A 448 -13.17 -17.32 -5.70
N ALA A 449 -12.54 -16.20 -6.08
CA ALA A 449 -11.65 -16.12 -7.23
C ALA A 449 -10.50 -17.14 -7.14
N GLY A 450 -9.94 -17.37 -5.95
CA GLY A 450 -8.92 -18.41 -5.74
C GLY A 450 -9.45 -19.84 -6.00
N ALA A 451 -10.66 -20.16 -5.54
CA ALA A 451 -11.28 -21.46 -5.81
C ALA A 451 -11.67 -21.62 -7.29
N ASP A 452 -12.17 -20.55 -7.93
CA ASP A 452 -12.49 -20.54 -9.35
C ASP A 452 -11.24 -20.76 -10.20
N PHE A 453 -10.10 -20.17 -9.81
CA PHE A 453 -8.81 -20.42 -10.45
C PHE A 453 -8.39 -21.89 -10.34
N LEU A 454 -8.46 -22.49 -9.14
CA LEU A 454 -8.20 -23.92 -8.97
C LEU A 454 -9.18 -24.79 -9.79
N GLY A 455 -10.46 -24.40 -9.85
CA GLY A 455 -11.47 -25.06 -10.66
C GLY A 455 -11.22 -24.94 -12.17
N MET A 456 -10.62 -23.84 -12.62
CA MET A 456 -10.15 -23.68 -14.00
C MET A 456 -8.98 -24.63 -14.28
N LEU A 457 -7.99 -24.74 -13.38
CA LEU A 457 -6.88 -25.69 -13.53
C LEU A 457 -7.39 -27.13 -13.62
N SER A 458 -8.29 -27.54 -12.70
CA SER A 458 -8.78 -28.91 -12.68
C SER A 458 -9.69 -29.26 -13.86
N ARG A 459 -10.60 -28.37 -14.26
CA ARG A 459 -11.61 -28.68 -15.29
C ARG A 459 -11.16 -28.34 -16.70
N GLN A 460 -10.52 -27.19 -16.90
CA GLN A 460 -10.12 -26.73 -18.23
C GLN A 460 -8.74 -27.28 -18.60
N LEU A 461 -7.76 -27.18 -17.69
CA LEU A 461 -6.41 -27.69 -17.91
C LEU A 461 -6.20 -29.13 -17.41
N ARG A 462 -7.28 -29.80 -16.97
CA ARG A 462 -7.28 -31.22 -16.56
C ARG A 462 -6.21 -31.58 -15.53
N VAL A 463 -5.80 -30.62 -14.71
CA VAL A 463 -4.83 -30.85 -13.63
C VAL A 463 -5.52 -31.70 -12.55
N PRO A 464 -4.94 -32.84 -12.13
CA PRO A 464 -5.51 -33.62 -11.04
C PRO A 464 -5.73 -32.73 -9.82
N PRO A 465 -6.89 -32.79 -9.14
CA PRO A 465 -7.16 -31.89 -8.02
C PRO A 465 -6.12 -31.96 -6.89
N ALA A 466 -5.49 -33.11 -6.68
CA ALA A 466 -4.40 -33.26 -5.72
C ALA A 466 -3.17 -32.38 -6.04
N ASP A 467 -2.96 -32.06 -7.32
CA ASP A 467 -1.79 -31.33 -7.82
C ASP A 467 -2.10 -29.86 -8.12
N ALA A 468 -3.38 -29.43 -8.11
CA ALA A 468 -3.77 -28.09 -8.54
C ALA A 468 -3.20 -26.96 -7.65
N ILE A 469 -3.04 -27.22 -6.35
CA ILE A 469 -2.42 -26.26 -5.42
C ILE A 469 -0.92 -26.11 -5.76
N ALA A 470 -0.22 -27.23 -5.97
CA ALA A 470 1.19 -27.21 -6.36
C ALA A 470 1.37 -26.51 -7.73
N ALA A 471 0.52 -26.83 -8.71
CA ALA A 471 0.53 -26.15 -10.00
C ALA A 471 0.30 -24.64 -9.88
N THR A 472 -0.52 -24.18 -8.92
CA THR A 472 -0.70 -22.74 -8.65
C THR A 472 0.58 -22.10 -8.11
N GLN A 473 1.29 -22.80 -7.24
CA GLN A 473 2.59 -22.35 -6.73
C GLN A 473 3.63 -22.28 -7.85
N ASP A 474 3.66 -23.25 -8.76
CA ASP A 474 4.56 -23.25 -9.92
C ASP A 474 4.24 -22.11 -10.90
N ILE A 475 2.96 -21.82 -11.11
CA ILE A 475 2.49 -20.73 -11.96
C ILE A 475 2.91 -19.38 -11.37
N PHE A 476 2.59 -19.11 -10.09
CA PHE A 476 2.72 -17.77 -9.50
C PHE A 476 3.99 -17.54 -8.66
N ALA A 477 4.76 -18.58 -8.36
CA ALA A 477 5.86 -18.58 -7.39
C ALA A 477 5.43 -18.06 -6.01
N THR A 478 4.19 -18.35 -5.59
CA THR A 478 3.66 -17.96 -4.29
C THR A 478 2.59 -18.93 -3.82
N GLU A 479 2.40 -19.00 -2.50
CA GLU A 479 1.34 -19.81 -1.91
C GLU A 479 -0.02 -19.15 -2.09
N LEU A 480 -0.98 -19.91 -2.61
CA LEU A 480 -2.36 -19.46 -2.71
C LEU A 480 -2.98 -19.42 -1.30
N GLN A 481 -3.30 -18.21 -0.83
CA GLN A 481 -3.93 -18.01 0.48
C GLN A 481 -5.39 -17.61 0.33
N CYS A 482 -6.27 -18.23 1.11
CA CYS A 482 -7.66 -17.80 1.22
C CYS A 482 -7.74 -16.53 2.07
N THR A 483 -8.25 -15.45 1.49
CA THR A 483 -8.43 -14.15 2.16
C THR A 483 -9.45 -14.15 3.31
N LEU A 484 -10.26 -15.20 3.43
CA LEU A 484 -11.14 -15.43 4.59
C LEU A 484 -10.45 -16.22 5.71
N GLY A 485 -9.20 -16.66 5.54
CA GLY A 485 -8.42 -17.38 6.54
C GLY A 485 -8.63 -18.91 6.57
N GLY A 486 -9.27 -19.48 5.55
CA GLY A 486 -9.43 -20.93 5.41
C GLY A 486 -8.37 -21.59 4.52
N GLU A 487 -8.57 -22.87 4.24
CA GLU A 487 -7.76 -23.66 3.30
C GLU A 487 -8.62 -24.09 2.11
N TYR A 488 -8.04 -24.17 0.91
CA TYR A 488 -8.75 -24.65 -0.26
C TYR A 488 -8.75 -26.17 -0.32
N GLN A 489 -9.92 -26.76 -0.58
CA GLN A 489 -10.11 -28.20 -0.66
C GLN A 489 -11.00 -28.54 -1.87
N PHE A 490 -10.65 -29.63 -2.54
CA PHE A 490 -11.46 -30.17 -3.62
C PHE A 490 -12.54 -31.11 -3.07
N LEU A 491 -13.76 -30.94 -3.54
CA LEU A 491 -14.90 -31.80 -3.23
C LEU A 491 -15.23 -32.71 -4.42
N PRO A 492 -14.89 -34.02 -4.36
CA PRO A 492 -15.15 -34.94 -5.47
C PRO A 492 -16.63 -35.13 -5.80
N GLN A 493 -17.52 -34.96 -4.83
CA GLN A 493 -18.96 -35.17 -4.99
C GLN A 493 -19.61 -34.09 -5.87
N SER A 494 -19.10 -32.86 -5.80
CA SER A 494 -19.62 -31.70 -6.52
C SER A 494 -18.69 -31.22 -7.64
N ASP A 495 -17.53 -31.86 -7.81
CA ASP A 495 -16.47 -31.48 -8.75
C ASP A 495 -16.10 -29.98 -8.64
N GLN A 496 -15.94 -29.52 -7.40
CA GLN A 496 -15.73 -28.10 -7.07
C GLN A 496 -14.67 -27.90 -6.01
N TRP A 497 -13.97 -26.78 -6.10
CA TRP A 497 -13.10 -26.28 -5.05
C TRP A 497 -13.89 -25.39 -4.09
N GLN A 498 -13.61 -25.52 -2.80
CA GLN A 498 -14.16 -24.65 -1.76
C GLN A 498 -13.09 -24.26 -0.75
N SER A 499 -13.36 -23.21 0.03
CA SER A 499 -12.58 -22.95 1.24
C SER A 499 -13.25 -23.51 2.48
N THR A 500 -12.46 -24.02 3.43
CA THR A 500 -12.95 -24.43 4.76
C THR A 500 -13.65 -23.31 5.53
N ALA A 501 -13.35 -22.04 5.20
CA ALA A 501 -13.98 -20.87 5.80
C ALA A 501 -15.43 -20.61 5.33
N TRP A 502 -15.91 -21.28 4.28
CA TRP A 502 -17.22 -21.01 3.70
C TRP A 502 -18.36 -21.81 4.34
N HIS A 503 -18.05 -22.93 4.99
CA HIS A 503 -19.05 -23.89 5.49
C HIS A 503 -20.09 -24.29 4.42
N GLY A 504 -19.65 -24.38 3.15
CA GLY A 504 -20.47 -24.65 1.96
C GLY A 504 -19.65 -24.46 0.69
N THR A 505 -20.28 -24.65 -0.48
CA THR A 505 -19.61 -24.59 -1.79
C THR A 505 -19.27 -23.18 -2.27
N ARG A 506 -19.78 -22.15 -1.61
CA ARG A 506 -19.52 -20.73 -1.89
C ARG A 506 -19.46 -19.96 -0.57
N PRO A 507 -18.71 -18.85 -0.52
CA PRO A 507 -18.75 -18.00 0.66
C PRO A 507 -20.18 -17.49 0.87
N PRO A 508 -20.69 -17.50 2.12
CA PRO A 508 -21.97 -16.89 2.46
C PRO A 508 -22.09 -15.46 1.94
N VAL A 509 -23.30 -15.05 1.52
CA VAL A 509 -23.55 -13.67 1.08
C VAL A 509 -23.48 -12.69 2.27
N THR A 510 -23.66 -13.17 3.49
CA THR A 510 -23.58 -12.36 4.71
C THR A 510 -22.41 -12.83 5.55
N SER A 511 -21.69 -11.89 6.17
CA SER A 511 -20.60 -12.23 7.09
C SER A 511 -21.11 -13.14 8.21
N PRO A 512 -20.40 -14.21 8.58
CA PRO A 512 -20.62 -14.94 9.82
C PRO A 512 -20.56 -13.99 11.04
N LEU A 513 -21.29 -14.32 12.09
CA LEU A 513 -21.38 -13.48 13.30
C LEU A 513 -20.04 -13.35 14.05
N ASP A 514 -19.18 -14.35 13.94
CA ASP A 514 -17.86 -14.45 14.58
C ASP A 514 -16.72 -13.96 13.66
N TYR A 515 -17.02 -13.60 12.42
CA TYR A 515 -16.02 -13.08 11.50
C TYR A 515 -15.58 -11.68 11.92
N ALA A 516 -14.28 -11.50 12.10
CA ALA A 516 -13.65 -10.21 12.31
C ALA A 516 -12.48 -10.05 11.34
N HIS A 517 -12.60 -9.12 10.39
CA HIS A 517 -11.53 -8.82 9.45
C HIS A 517 -10.24 -8.42 10.20
N PRO A 518 -9.04 -8.81 9.73
CA PRO A 518 -7.77 -8.55 10.44
C PRO A 518 -7.58 -7.12 10.94
N ILE A 519 -8.00 -6.11 10.16
CA ILE A 519 -7.91 -4.70 10.57
C ILE A 519 -8.75 -4.36 11.83
N MET A 520 -9.93 -4.96 11.96
CA MET A 520 -10.85 -4.74 13.09
C MET A 520 -10.32 -5.36 14.39
N GLN A 521 -9.43 -6.34 14.27
CA GLN A 521 -8.85 -7.02 15.42
C GLN A 521 -7.92 -6.09 16.22
N TRP A 522 -7.21 -5.19 15.55
CA TRP A 522 -6.26 -4.27 16.20
C TRP A 522 -6.69 -2.80 16.16
N PHE A 523 -7.34 -2.27 15.12
CA PHE A 523 -7.66 -0.83 15.05
C PHE A 523 -8.68 -0.39 16.11
N ARG A 524 -8.40 0.69 16.86
CA ARG A 524 -9.26 1.26 17.91
C ARG A 524 -9.60 2.74 17.70
N GLY A 525 -9.37 3.24 16.50
CA GLY A 525 -9.61 4.64 16.14
C GLY A 525 -8.30 5.38 15.84
N GLY A 526 -8.46 6.62 15.41
CA GLY A 526 -7.34 7.49 15.14
C GLY A 526 -7.78 8.88 14.72
N GLN A 527 -6.80 9.78 14.64
CA GLN A 527 -6.98 11.12 14.14
C GLN A 527 -5.78 11.49 13.28
N PHE A 528 -6.00 12.42 12.35
CA PHE A 528 -4.91 12.97 11.58
C PHE A 528 -5.12 14.46 11.33
N THR A 529 -4.01 15.16 11.12
CA THR A 529 -3.99 16.53 10.64
C THR A 529 -3.04 16.63 9.46
N LEU A 530 -3.31 17.56 8.56
CA LEU A 530 -2.40 17.93 7.49
C LEU A 530 -2.27 19.44 7.44
N THR A 531 -1.01 19.89 7.43
CA THR A 531 -0.63 21.29 7.43
C THR A 531 0.29 21.58 6.27
N GLN A 532 -0.15 22.45 5.36
CA GLN A 532 0.66 22.92 4.25
C GLN A 532 1.22 24.30 4.58
N TYR A 533 2.52 24.38 4.78
CA TYR A 533 3.28 25.62 4.91
C TYR A 533 3.82 26.04 3.54
N ASP A 534 4.44 27.21 3.47
CA ASP A 534 5.01 27.75 2.22
C ASP A 534 6.16 26.89 1.69
N ASP A 535 6.89 26.20 2.57
CA ASP A 535 8.10 25.44 2.27
C ASP A 535 8.03 23.96 2.67
N ARG A 536 6.91 23.49 3.22
CA ARG A 536 6.77 22.07 3.65
C ARG A 536 5.32 21.62 3.76
N LEU A 537 5.12 20.30 3.68
CA LEU A 537 3.87 19.63 4.03
C LEU A 537 4.10 18.73 5.24
N VAL A 538 3.26 18.87 6.26
CA VAL A 538 3.31 18.08 7.49
C VAL A 538 2.02 17.27 7.61
N VAL A 539 2.15 15.99 7.95
CA VAL A 539 1.05 15.09 8.27
C VAL A 539 1.32 14.48 9.64
N ASP A 540 0.45 14.77 10.60
CA ASP A 540 0.46 14.15 11.92
C ASP A 540 -0.71 13.19 12.02
N ALA A 541 -0.45 11.94 12.39
CA ALA A 541 -1.48 10.94 12.62
C ALA A 541 -1.28 10.24 13.95
N ILE A 542 -2.38 10.03 14.68
CA ILE A 542 -2.41 9.23 15.90
C ILE A 542 -3.34 8.04 15.62
N VAL A 543 -2.83 6.83 15.82
CA VAL A 543 -3.58 5.58 15.65
C VAL A 543 -3.55 4.82 16.97
N ASP A 544 -4.72 4.51 17.49
CA ASP A 544 -4.85 3.64 18.65
C ASP A 544 -5.07 2.20 18.17
N ALA A 545 -4.22 1.28 18.62
CA ALA A 545 -4.19 -0.11 18.21
C ALA A 545 -4.20 -1.04 19.43
N ALA A 546 -5.10 -2.02 19.48
CA ALA A 546 -5.05 -3.08 20.47
C ALA A 546 -3.87 -4.02 20.17
N ARG A 547 -3.09 -4.32 21.21
CA ARG A 547 -2.04 -5.34 21.13
C ARG A 547 -2.69 -6.72 21.23
N LYS A 548 -2.30 -7.63 20.33
CA LYS A 548 -2.58 -9.06 20.49
C LYS A 548 -1.52 -9.71 21.36
#